data_AF-A0A413IU68-F1
#
_entry.id   AF-A0A413IU68-F1
#
_cell.length_a   1.000
_cell.length_b   1.000
_cell.length_c   1.000
_cell.angle_alpha   90.00
_cell.angle_beta   90.00
_cell.angle_gamma   90.00
#
_symmetry.space_group_name_H-M   'P 1'
#
loop_
_entity.id
_entity.type
_entity.pdbx_description
1 polymer ?
#
loop_
_entity_poly.entity_id
_entity_poly.type
_entity_poly.pdbx_seq_one_letter_code
_entity_poly.pdbx_strand_id
1 'polypeptide(L)'
;MVGAANSQVLKPVKWQISFKKVSEGVYDIICKATVESGWHLYDTKLPENGPLPTTFNIDEDETKDIELVGEFKATTEPKTEKSEAFNMELKYFEGTVTFVQRVKLKGDKAKLVGYVEYMACSGGQCIPPAEEEFEFELTK
;
A
#
# COMPACT_ATOMS: atom_id res chain seq x y z
N MET A 1 38.83 6.62 -3.99
CA MET A 1 37.64 7.01 -4.76
C MET A 1 36.51 6.09 -4.32
N VAL A 2 35.66 6.55 -3.41
CA VAL A 2 34.52 5.74 -2.92
C VAL A 2 33.39 5.99 -3.90
N GLY A 3 33.21 5.06 -4.85
CA GLY A 3 32.06 5.09 -5.74
C GLY A 3 30.81 4.87 -4.90
N ALA A 4 30.03 5.93 -4.68
CA ALA A 4 28.67 5.81 -4.18
C ALA A 4 27.88 5.00 -5.23
N ALA A 5 27.79 3.69 -5.01
CA ALA A 5 26.79 2.86 -5.64
C ALA A 5 25.44 3.38 -5.13
N ASN A 6 24.89 4.35 -5.83
CA ASN A 6 23.48 4.65 -5.75
C ASN A 6 22.79 3.42 -6.34
N SER A 7 22.54 2.42 -5.49
CA SER A 7 21.49 1.44 -5.71
C SER A 7 20.21 2.26 -5.78
N GLN A 8 19.90 2.77 -6.98
CA GLN A 8 18.60 3.36 -7.23
C GLN A 8 17.66 2.16 -7.06
N VAL A 9 17.11 1.99 -5.86
CA VAL A 9 16.05 1.03 -5.63
C VAL A 9 15.01 1.37 -6.68
N LEU A 10 14.82 0.49 -7.65
CA LEU A 10 13.80 0.63 -8.66
C LEU A 10 12.48 0.73 -7.87
N LYS A 11 11.91 1.93 -7.85
CA LYS A 11 10.59 2.22 -7.29
C LYS A 11 9.61 2.35 -8.46
N PRO A 12 9.19 1.23 -9.07
CA PRO A 12 8.25 1.26 -10.19
C PRO A 12 6.85 1.70 -9.76
N VAL A 13 6.59 1.71 -8.46
CA VAL A 13 5.34 2.20 -7.88
C VAL A 13 5.65 3.46 -7.08
N LYS A 14 5.02 4.56 -7.46
CA LYS A 14 5.04 5.81 -6.70
C LYS A 14 3.79 5.90 -5.84
N TRP A 15 3.98 5.93 -4.54
CA TRP A 15 2.90 6.07 -3.59
C TRP A 15 2.71 7.54 -3.21
N GLN A 16 1.45 7.95 -3.13
CA GLN A 16 1.02 9.23 -2.61
C GLN A 16 -0.05 8.95 -1.57
N ILE A 17 0.34 9.05 -0.31
CA ILE A 17 -0.53 8.77 0.83
C ILE A 17 -1.07 10.10 1.37
N SER A 18 -2.38 10.18 1.52
CA SER A 18 -3.08 11.34 2.03
C SER A 18 -4.23 10.89 2.92
N PHE A 19 -4.82 11.80 3.69
CA PHE A 19 -6.00 11.48 4.49
C PHE A 19 -7.12 12.48 4.20
N LYS A 20 -8.36 12.02 4.35
CA LYS A 20 -9.56 12.83 4.18
C LYS A 20 -10.50 12.64 5.36
N LYS A 21 -10.90 13.74 6.00
CA LYS A 21 -11.92 13.70 7.06
C LYS A 21 -13.27 13.30 6.47
N VAL A 22 -13.87 12.24 7.01
CA VAL A 22 -15.19 11.73 6.63
C VAL A 22 -16.25 12.28 7.59
N SER A 23 -15.95 12.24 8.89
CA SER A 23 -16.79 12.79 9.95
C SER A 23 -15.93 13.14 11.17
N GLU A 24 -16.55 13.58 12.26
CA GLU A 24 -15.86 13.85 13.52
C GLU A 24 -15.12 12.59 14.01
N GLY A 25 -13.79 12.69 14.12
CA GLY A 25 -12.92 11.56 14.46
C GLY A 25 -12.87 10.40 13.48
N VAL A 26 -13.32 10.54 12.23
CA VAL A 26 -13.22 9.47 11.21
C VAL A 26 -12.53 10.00 9.97
N TYR A 27 -11.53 9.26 9.52
CA TYR A 27 -10.67 9.62 8.39
C TYR A 27 -10.55 8.46 7.40
N ASP A 28 -10.57 8.76 6.11
CA ASP A 28 -10.20 7.84 5.06
C ASP A 28 -8.75 8.13 4.66
N ILE A 29 -7.85 7.16 4.87
CA ILE A 29 -6.48 7.18 4.41
C ILE A 29 -6.47 6.71 2.95
N ILE A 30 -6.10 7.61 2.05
CA ILE A 30 -6.10 7.44 0.61
C ILE A 30 -4.66 7.20 0.18
N CYS A 31 -4.34 5.95 -0.13
CA CYS A 31 -3.03 5.52 -0.62
C CYS A 31 -3.10 5.38 -2.15
N LYS A 32 -2.67 6.39 -2.88
CA LYS A 32 -2.66 6.38 -4.35
C LYS A 32 -1.33 5.82 -4.87
N ALA A 33 -1.37 4.66 -5.51
CA ALA A 33 -0.22 4.04 -6.15
C ALA A 33 -0.24 4.33 -7.65
N THR A 34 0.86 4.90 -8.17
CA THR A 34 1.09 5.07 -9.61
C THR A 34 2.13 4.05 -10.04
N VAL A 35 1.67 3.03 -10.75
CA VAL A 35 2.45 1.92 -11.27
C VAL A 35 2.97 2.27 -12.66
N GLU A 36 4.28 2.21 -12.84
CA GLU A 36 4.93 2.44 -14.12
C GLU A 36 4.48 1.42 -15.18
N SER A 37 4.42 1.84 -16.44
CA SER A 37 3.95 0.98 -17.53
C SER A 37 4.82 -0.27 -17.68
N GLY A 38 4.16 -1.43 -17.77
CA GLY A 38 4.82 -2.73 -17.80
C GLY A 38 5.07 -3.36 -16.43
N TRP A 39 4.76 -2.66 -15.34
CA TRP A 39 4.77 -3.21 -13.98
C TRP A 39 3.36 -3.56 -13.51
N HIS A 40 3.28 -4.62 -12.72
CA HIS A 40 2.06 -5.14 -12.12
C HIS A 40 2.19 -5.06 -10.60
N LEU A 41 1.36 -4.24 -9.96
CA LEU A 41 1.26 -4.15 -8.50
C LEU A 41 0.21 -5.14 -8.01
N TYR A 42 0.55 -6.05 -7.10
CA TYR A 42 -0.40 -7.06 -6.66
C TYR A 42 -1.49 -6.52 -5.71
N ASP A 43 -2.67 -7.14 -5.77
CA ASP A 43 -3.81 -6.79 -4.93
C ASP A 43 -3.62 -7.15 -3.44
N THR A 44 -4.52 -6.67 -2.59
CA THR A 44 -4.53 -6.95 -1.15
C THR A 44 -5.01 -8.37 -0.84
N LYS A 45 -5.70 -9.02 -1.79
CA LYS A 45 -6.22 -10.39 -1.67
C LYS A 45 -5.60 -11.29 -2.74
N LEU A 46 -4.56 -12.01 -2.34
CA LEU A 46 -3.88 -13.00 -3.17
C LEU A 46 -4.04 -14.42 -2.59
N PRO A 47 -3.95 -15.46 -3.43
CA PRO A 47 -3.95 -16.84 -2.96
C PRO A 47 -2.73 -17.13 -2.08
N GLU A 48 -2.93 -17.96 -1.05
CA GLU A 48 -1.83 -18.53 -0.25
C GLU A 48 -0.91 -19.32 -1.21
N ASN A 49 0.41 -19.10 -1.12
CA ASN A 49 1.48 -19.50 -2.07
C ASN A 49 1.81 -18.51 -3.21
N GLY A 50 1.15 -17.36 -3.28
CA GLY A 50 1.49 -16.27 -4.21
C GLY A 50 2.59 -15.31 -3.70
N PRO A 51 2.80 -14.18 -4.41
CA PRO A 51 3.62 -13.07 -3.94
C PRO A 51 3.00 -12.39 -2.73
N LEU A 52 3.75 -11.47 -2.10
CA LEU A 52 3.20 -10.68 -0.99
C LEU A 52 2.07 -9.77 -1.50
N PRO A 53 0.88 -9.81 -0.87
CA PRO A 53 -0.20 -8.89 -1.18
C PRO A 53 0.15 -7.48 -0.72
N THR A 54 -0.47 -6.48 -1.34
CA THR A 54 -0.38 -5.11 -0.81
C THR A 54 -1.10 -5.05 0.52
N THR A 55 -0.41 -4.75 1.61
CA THR A 55 -0.98 -4.65 2.95
C THR A 55 -0.80 -3.27 3.54
N PHE A 56 -1.74 -2.89 4.40
CA PHE A 56 -1.69 -1.65 5.16
C PHE A 56 -1.41 -2.00 6.62
N ASN A 57 -0.23 -1.63 7.08
CA ASN A 57 0.22 -1.89 8.44
C ASN A 57 0.31 -0.57 9.21
N ILE A 58 -0.02 -0.62 10.50
CA ILE A 58 0.12 0.51 11.41
C ILE A 58 1.06 0.12 12.55
N ASP A 59 1.83 1.08 13.01
CA ASP A 59 2.63 0.93 14.22
C ASP A 59 1.71 1.08 15.43
N GLU A 60 1.35 -0.04 16.07
CA GLU A 60 0.42 -0.05 17.20
C GLU A 60 0.97 0.71 18.43
N ASP A 61 2.30 0.84 18.56
CA ASP A 61 2.94 1.54 19.68
C ASP A 61 2.80 3.05 19.56
N GLU A 62 2.88 3.57 18.34
CA GLU A 62 2.67 4.99 18.00
C GLU A 62 1.18 5.32 17.76
N THR A 63 0.37 4.32 17.39
CA THR A 63 -1.02 4.47 16.89
C THR A 63 -2.08 4.04 17.93
N LYS A 64 -1.84 4.34 19.21
CA LYS A 64 -2.66 3.86 20.35
C LYS A 64 -4.12 4.34 20.33
N ASP A 65 -4.37 5.54 19.81
CA ASP A 65 -5.68 6.19 19.83
C ASP A 65 -6.43 6.08 18.49
N ILE A 66 -6.11 5.06 17.69
CA ILE A 66 -6.75 4.83 16.38
C ILE A 66 -7.33 3.42 16.30
N GLU A 67 -8.44 3.32 15.61
CA GLU A 67 -9.13 2.08 15.26
C GLU A 67 -9.23 1.96 13.75
N LEU A 68 -8.77 0.84 13.18
CA LEU A 68 -8.99 0.54 11.77
C LEU A 68 -10.46 0.14 11.59
N VAL A 69 -11.18 0.85 10.73
CA VAL A 69 -12.60 0.57 10.45
C VAL A 69 -12.71 -0.04 9.07
N GLY A 70 -13.02 -1.34 9.02
CA GLY A 70 -13.11 -2.08 7.76
C GLY A 70 -11.75 -2.44 7.16
N GLU A 71 -11.79 -3.04 5.96
CA GLU A 71 -10.61 -3.58 5.29
C GLU A 71 -9.95 -2.56 4.34
N PHE A 72 -8.64 -2.69 4.20
CA PHE A 72 -7.87 -1.99 3.17
C PHE A 72 -8.26 -2.54 1.79
N LYS A 73 -8.82 -1.67 0.96
CA LYS A 73 -9.33 -2.07 -0.35
C LYS A 73 -8.95 -1.08 -1.43
N ALA A 74 -8.70 -1.60 -2.62
CA ALA A 74 -8.62 -0.80 -3.82
C ALA A 74 -10.01 -0.22 -4.16
N THR A 75 -10.01 1.00 -4.66
CA THR A 75 -11.20 1.66 -5.24
C THR A 75 -11.41 1.27 -6.69
N THR A 76 -10.39 0.72 -7.33
CA THR A 76 -10.43 0.18 -8.69
C THR A 76 -10.50 -1.34 -8.66
N GLU A 77 -11.14 -1.94 -9.66
CA GLU A 77 -11.14 -3.39 -9.80
C GLU A 77 -9.76 -3.89 -10.26
N PRO A 78 -9.21 -4.94 -9.63
CA PRO A 78 -7.96 -5.54 -10.07
C PRO A 78 -8.19 -6.30 -11.38
N LYS A 79 -7.14 -6.35 -12.20
CA LYS A 79 -7.07 -7.29 -13.31
C LYS A 79 -6.59 -8.63 -12.79
N THR A 80 -7.09 -9.71 -13.37
CA THR A 80 -6.61 -11.07 -13.08
C THR A 80 -5.76 -11.55 -14.24
N GLU A 81 -4.56 -12.03 -13.95
CA GLU A 81 -3.70 -12.66 -14.95
C GLU A 81 -3.00 -13.86 -14.34
N LYS A 82 -2.71 -14.83 -15.20
CA LYS A 82 -1.87 -15.96 -14.83
C LYS A 82 -0.41 -15.52 -14.82
N SER A 83 0.15 -15.36 -13.62
CA SER A 83 1.57 -15.08 -13.48
C SER A 83 2.39 -16.31 -13.84
N GLU A 84 3.32 -16.18 -14.78
CA GLU A 84 4.23 -17.29 -15.15
C GLU A 84 5.18 -17.66 -14.01
N ALA A 85 5.58 -16.68 -13.19
CA ALA A 85 6.48 -16.88 -12.06
C ALA A 85 5.86 -17.77 -10.96
N PHE A 86 4.55 -17.64 -10.73
CA PHE A 86 3.82 -18.39 -9.71
C PHE A 86 2.90 -19.47 -10.30
N ASN A 87 2.80 -19.55 -11.64
CA ASN A 87 1.91 -20.42 -12.40
C ASN A 87 0.45 -20.42 -11.90
N MET A 88 -0.03 -19.27 -11.42
CA MET A 88 -1.36 -19.11 -10.81
C MET A 88 -2.01 -17.78 -11.19
N GLU A 89 -3.33 -17.69 -11.06
CA GLU A 89 -4.06 -16.45 -11.28
C GLU A 89 -3.83 -15.47 -10.13
N LEU A 90 -3.19 -14.35 -10.43
CA LEU A 90 -2.92 -13.28 -9.49
C LEU A 90 -3.72 -12.05 -9.90
N LYS A 91 -4.23 -11.35 -8.89
CA LYS A 91 -4.88 -10.07 -9.06
C LYS A 91 -3.83 -8.97 -8.98
N TYR A 92 -3.81 -8.09 -9.97
CA TYR A 92 -2.89 -6.96 -10.04
C TYR A 92 -3.56 -5.67 -10.51
N PHE A 93 -2.84 -4.57 -10.36
CA PHE A 93 -3.18 -3.25 -10.86
C PHE A 93 -2.08 -2.72 -11.79
N GLU A 94 -2.51 -2.01 -12.82
CA GLU A 94 -1.65 -1.29 -13.77
C GLU A 94 -2.02 0.19 -13.80
N GLY A 95 -1.04 1.06 -14.07
CA GLY A 95 -1.25 2.49 -14.23
C GLY A 95 -1.48 3.21 -12.90
N THR A 96 -2.73 3.44 -12.49
CA THR A 96 -3.01 4.16 -11.23
C THR A 96 -4.14 3.48 -10.48
N VAL A 97 -3.84 3.07 -9.26
CA VAL A 97 -4.78 2.49 -8.31
C VAL A 97 -4.82 3.36 -7.06
N THR A 98 -6.00 3.51 -6.47
CA THR A 98 -6.13 4.18 -5.18
C THR A 98 -6.70 3.18 -4.19
N PHE A 99 -6.00 2.98 -3.09
CA PHE A 99 -6.47 2.19 -1.97
C PHE A 99 -6.99 3.12 -0.88
N VAL A 100 -7.99 2.65 -0.14
CA VAL A 100 -8.58 3.39 0.96
C VAL A 100 -8.64 2.50 2.19
N GLN A 101 -8.05 2.97 3.29
CA GLN A 101 -8.26 2.44 4.64
C GLN A 101 -9.02 3.47 5.46
N ARG A 102 -10.15 3.09 6.05
CA ARG A 102 -10.83 3.98 6.99
C ARG A 102 -10.28 3.76 8.40
N VAL A 103 -10.10 4.86 9.12
CA VAL A 103 -9.63 4.89 10.50
C VAL A 103 -10.52 5.79 11.35
N LYS A 104 -10.63 5.46 12.63
CA LYS A 104 -11.42 6.20 13.62
C LYS A 104 -10.58 6.52 14.83
N LEU A 105 -10.62 7.77 15.27
CA LEU A 105 -9.92 8.25 16.45
C LEU A 105 -10.73 7.88 17.70
N LYS A 106 -10.04 7.26 18.66
CA LYS A 106 -10.55 7.01 20.01
C LYS A 106 -10.44 8.27 20.87
N GLY A 107 -9.33 9.00 20.79
CA GLY A 107 -9.08 10.28 21.47
C GLY A 107 -9.44 11.54 20.66
N ASP A 108 -9.15 12.73 21.20
CA ASP A 108 -9.30 14.02 20.51
C ASP A 108 -8.18 14.30 19.51
N LYS A 109 -6.99 13.73 19.77
CA LYS A 109 -5.83 13.76 18.89
C LYS A 109 -5.21 12.38 18.86
N ALA A 110 -4.72 11.97 17.70
CA ALA A 110 -4.01 10.71 17.56
C ALA A 110 -2.94 10.85 16.48
N LYS A 111 -1.81 10.20 16.69
CA LYS A 111 -0.77 10.03 15.68
C LYS A 111 -1.05 8.73 14.94
N LEU A 112 -1.11 8.78 13.62
CA LEU A 112 -1.20 7.62 12.75
C LEU A 112 0.17 7.41 12.13
N VAL A 113 0.87 6.36 12.55
CA VAL A 113 2.13 5.94 11.96
C VAL A 113 1.94 4.56 11.38
N GLY A 114 2.40 4.34 10.16
CA GLY A 114 2.26 3.05 9.51
C GLY A 114 3.02 2.99 8.21
N TYR A 115 2.86 1.89 7.50
CA TYR A 115 3.47 1.67 6.21
C TYR A 115 2.57 0.83 5.31
N VAL A 116 2.64 1.10 4.01
CA VAL A 116 2.05 0.26 2.99
C VAL A 116 3.14 -0.67 2.48
N GLU A 117 3.00 -1.96 2.74
CA GLU A 117 3.88 -2.98 2.18
C GLU A 117 3.34 -3.44 0.83
N TYR A 118 4.20 -3.52 -0.19
CA TYR A 118 3.80 -3.89 -1.54
C TYR A 118 4.89 -4.63 -2.29
N MET A 119 4.48 -5.39 -3.31
CA MET A 119 5.37 -6.06 -4.25
C MET A 119 4.89 -5.80 -5.68
N ALA A 120 5.83 -5.55 -6.59
CA ALA A 120 5.54 -5.35 -8.01
C ALA A 120 6.44 -6.23 -8.89
N CYS A 121 5.91 -6.69 -10.02
CA CYS A 121 6.65 -7.46 -11.00
C CYS A 121 6.48 -6.94 -12.42
N SER A 122 7.50 -7.10 -13.26
CA SER A 122 7.49 -6.74 -14.67
C SER A 122 8.23 -7.82 -15.48
N GLY A 123 7.57 -8.38 -16.50
CA GLY A 123 8.22 -9.30 -17.46
C GLY A 123 8.97 -10.49 -16.86
N GLY A 124 8.50 -11.03 -15.72
CA GLY A 124 9.15 -12.14 -15.01
C GLY A 124 10.20 -11.73 -13.98
N GLN A 125 10.46 -10.43 -13.80
CA GLN A 125 11.29 -9.91 -12.71
C GLN A 125 10.41 -9.25 -11.65
N CYS A 126 10.62 -9.60 -10.39
CA CYS A 126 9.92 -9.00 -9.26
C CYS A 126 10.88 -8.14 -8.44
N ILE A 127 10.43 -6.97 -8.01
CA ILE A 127 11.18 -6.24 -6.98
C ILE A 127 11.00 -6.93 -5.63
N PRO A 128 11.98 -6.82 -4.73
CA PRO A 128 11.76 -7.17 -3.33
C PRO A 128 10.57 -6.38 -2.76
N PRO A 129 9.92 -6.91 -1.71
CA PRO A 129 8.89 -6.17 -0.98
C PRO A 129 9.43 -4.79 -0.57
N ALA A 130 8.65 -3.76 -0.83
CA ALA A 130 8.95 -2.41 -0.46
C ALA A 130 7.87 -1.88 0.48
N GLU A 131 8.28 -1.02 1.40
CA GLU A 131 7.41 -0.41 2.39
C GLU A 131 7.39 1.10 2.11
N GLU A 132 6.20 1.68 2.03
CA GLU A 132 6.03 3.14 2.01
C GLU A 132 5.46 3.58 3.35
N GLU A 133 6.34 4.13 4.19
CA GLU A 133 5.99 4.68 5.50
C GLU A 133 5.20 6.00 5.35
N PHE A 134 4.28 6.23 6.28
CA PHE A 134 3.52 7.47 6.40
C PHE A 134 3.28 7.81 7.87
N GLU A 135 3.24 9.12 8.13
CA GLU A 135 2.95 9.68 9.44
C GLU A 135 1.93 10.82 9.29
N PHE A 136 0.82 10.75 10.03
CA PHE A 136 -0.19 11.79 10.07
C PHE A 136 -0.61 12.10 11.50
N GLU A 137 -0.72 13.39 11.83
CA GLU A 137 -1.35 13.84 13.06
C GLU A 137 -2.82 14.16 12.80
N LEU A 138 -3.71 13.33 13.35
CA LEU A 138 -5.16 13.46 13.20
C LEU A 138 -5.79 14.08 14.45
N THR A 139 -6.82 14.89 14.26
CA THR A 139 -7.55 15.55 15.36
C THR A 139 -9.06 15.48 15.13
N LYS A 140 -9.89 15.47 16.18
CA LYS A 140 -11.35 15.34 16.03
C LYS A 140 -12.02 16.55 15.39
#